data_AF-A0A2V9GQA6-F1
#
_entry.id   AF-A0A2V9GQA6-F1
#
_cell.length_a   1.000
_cell.length_b   1.000
_cell.length_c   1.000
_cell.angle_alpha   90.00
_cell.angle_beta   90.00
_cell.angle_gamma   90.00
#
_symmetry.space_group_name_H-M   'P 1'
#
loop_
_entity.id
_entity.type
_entity.pdbx_description
1 polymer ?
#
loop_
_entity_poly.entity_id
_entity_poly.type
_entity_poly.pdbx_seq_one_letter_code
_entity_poly.pdbx_strand_id
1 'polypeptide(L)'
;KYFAAHPTVPAKSIVADVNVDMFLPIVPLKILKIEGIEESDLGTRAATIAQTMGIQPIADPEPLRNAFIRSDQYSFIKKGVPAVKVDVGFELGTPEQKIFKDWLTNRYHAPSDDVNQPVNLQAAASYEEFTRRLLLDTANTPARPRWKPDSFFRRYAAD
;
A
#
# COMPACT_ATOMS: atom_id res chain seq x y z
N LYS A 1 10.34 -6.85 10.73
CA LYS A 1 11.60 -7.63 10.51
C LYS A 1 11.61 -9.04 11.12
N TYR A 2 11.35 -9.22 12.42
CA TYR A 2 11.45 -10.53 13.09
C TYR A 2 10.52 -11.58 12.49
N PHE A 3 9.23 -11.28 12.38
CA PHE A 3 8.24 -12.20 11.83
C PHE A 3 8.57 -12.68 10.40
N ALA A 4 9.00 -11.78 9.50
CA ALA A 4 9.41 -12.17 8.15
C ALA A 4 10.63 -13.12 8.13
N ALA A 5 11.49 -13.10 9.15
CA ALA A 5 12.59 -14.06 9.29
C ALA A 5 12.19 -15.36 10.01
N HIS A 6 11.14 -15.32 10.81
CA HIS A 6 10.67 -16.43 11.66
C HIS A 6 9.13 -16.56 11.58
N PRO A 7 8.56 -16.84 10.40
CA PRO A 7 7.11 -16.93 10.26
C PRO A 7 6.57 -18.16 11.00
N THR A 8 5.34 -18.07 11.49
CA THR A 8 4.62 -19.19 12.13
C THR A 8 4.08 -20.21 11.12
N VAL A 9 4.22 -19.92 9.83
CA VAL A 9 3.88 -20.79 8.69
C VAL A 9 5.11 -20.99 7.81
N PRO A 10 5.17 -22.03 6.96
CA PRO A 10 6.25 -22.16 5.98
C PRO A 10 6.41 -20.88 5.16
N ALA A 11 7.64 -20.35 5.04
CA ALA A 11 7.88 -19.09 4.34
C ALA A 11 7.34 -19.08 2.90
N LYS A 12 7.43 -20.23 2.20
CA LYS A 12 6.89 -20.43 0.85
C LYS A 12 5.35 -20.36 0.78
N SER A 13 4.65 -20.34 1.90
CA SER A 13 3.19 -20.19 1.97
C SER A 13 2.76 -18.73 2.10
N ILE A 14 3.68 -17.80 2.37
CA ILE A 14 3.42 -16.36 2.35
C ILE A 14 3.62 -15.89 0.91
N VAL A 15 2.52 -15.61 0.21
CA VAL A 15 2.53 -15.36 -1.23
C VAL A 15 2.48 -13.88 -1.62
N ALA A 16 2.07 -13.03 -0.67
CA ALA A 16 1.94 -11.59 -0.86
C ALA A 16 1.96 -10.87 0.50
N ASP A 17 2.30 -9.59 0.48
CA ASP A 17 2.14 -8.65 1.59
C ASP A 17 1.30 -7.45 1.11
N VAL A 18 0.18 -7.18 1.81
CA VAL A 18 -0.66 -6.01 1.57
C VAL A 18 -0.58 -5.17 2.83
N ASN A 19 0.31 -4.18 2.81
CA ASN A 19 0.59 -3.35 3.97
C ASN A 19 -0.39 -2.17 4.06
N VAL A 20 -1.10 -2.08 5.17
CA VAL A 20 -1.97 -0.96 5.52
C VAL A 20 -1.36 -0.27 6.73
N ASP A 21 -0.84 0.94 6.53
CA ASP A 21 -0.16 1.70 7.58
C ASP A 21 -0.32 3.20 7.29
N MET A 22 -1.04 3.89 8.17
CA MET A 22 -1.43 5.29 8.00
C MET A 22 -2.07 5.57 6.63
N PHE A 23 -3.05 4.76 6.22
CA PHE A 23 -3.74 4.98 4.93
C PHE A 23 -4.46 6.34 4.84
N LEU A 24 -4.72 6.96 6.00
CA LEU A 24 -5.03 8.38 6.21
C LEU A 24 -6.22 8.92 5.37
N PRO A 25 -7.45 8.47 5.65
CA PRO A 25 -8.65 8.86 4.91
C PRO A 25 -9.16 10.25 5.32
N ILE A 26 -8.36 11.29 5.09
CA ILE A 26 -8.65 12.67 5.52
C ILE A 26 -9.23 13.56 4.42
N VAL A 27 -9.42 12.98 3.22
CA VAL A 27 -10.04 13.61 2.04
C VAL A 27 -10.96 12.57 1.34
N PRO A 28 -11.87 12.96 0.44
CA PRO A 28 -12.61 12.01 -0.38
C PRO A 28 -11.67 11.09 -1.17
N LEU A 29 -11.96 9.79 -1.21
CA LEU A 29 -11.13 8.79 -1.89
C LEU A 29 -11.30 8.87 -3.41
N LYS A 30 -10.56 9.77 -4.05
CA LYS A 30 -10.46 9.85 -5.52
C LYS A 30 -9.21 9.15 -6.06
N ILE A 31 -8.17 9.09 -5.24
CA ILE A 31 -6.85 8.59 -5.61
C ILE A 31 -6.36 7.58 -4.57
N LEU A 32 -5.84 6.45 -5.04
CA LEU A 32 -5.05 5.53 -4.23
C LEU A 32 -3.59 5.63 -4.64
N LYS A 33 -2.74 6.00 -3.69
CA LYS A 33 -1.29 5.87 -3.85
C LYS A 33 -0.94 4.42 -3.56
N ILE A 34 -0.52 3.68 -4.58
CA ILE A 34 -0.13 2.28 -4.50
C ILE A 34 1.39 2.22 -4.64
N GLU A 35 2.08 2.18 -3.52
CA GLU A 35 3.52 1.95 -3.51
C GLU A 35 3.79 0.47 -3.86
N GLY A 36 4.70 0.22 -4.81
CA GLY A 36 4.91 -1.11 -5.39
C GLY A 36 4.01 -1.44 -6.59
N ILE A 37 3.22 -0.48 -7.10
CA ILE A 37 2.32 -0.66 -8.26
C ILE A 37 3.05 -1.20 -9.50
N GLU A 38 4.31 -0.80 -9.70
CA GLU A 38 5.09 -1.21 -10.86
C GLU A 38 5.90 -2.50 -10.63
N GLU A 39 6.04 -2.98 -9.39
CA GLU A 39 7.04 -3.98 -9.03
C GLU A 39 6.59 -5.43 -9.27
N SER A 40 5.29 -5.69 -9.21
CA SER A 40 4.74 -7.06 -9.33
C SER A 40 3.36 -7.05 -9.98
N ASP A 41 2.86 -8.23 -10.35
CA ASP A 41 1.47 -8.39 -10.78
C ASP A 41 0.47 -8.12 -9.62
N LEU A 42 0.89 -8.15 -8.36
CA LEU A 42 0.10 -7.69 -7.21
C LEU A 42 -0.25 -6.20 -7.34
N GLY A 43 0.72 -5.38 -7.72
CA GLY A 43 0.50 -3.96 -8.03
C GLY A 43 -0.48 -3.75 -9.20
N THR A 44 -0.41 -4.62 -10.21
CA THR A 44 -1.33 -4.58 -11.37
C THR A 44 -2.76 -4.95 -10.97
N ARG A 45 -2.93 -5.98 -10.13
CA ARG A 45 -4.23 -6.37 -9.56
C ARG A 45 -4.82 -5.24 -8.72
N ALA A 46 -4.01 -4.65 -7.84
CA ALA A 46 -4.40 -3.51 -7.01
C ALA A 46 -4.86 -2.33 -7.88
N ALA A 47 -4.09 -1.94 -8.90
CA ALA A 47 -4.48 -0.87 -9.81
C ALA A 47 -5.80 -1.15 -10.54
N THR A 48 -5.98 -2.39 -11.01
CA THR A 48 -7.21 -2.82 -11.70
C THR A 48 -8.41 -2.70 -10.77
N ILE A 49 -8.31 -3.21 -9.54
CA ILE A 49 -9.40 -3.16 -8.55
C ILE A 49 -9.78 -1.70 -8.25
N ALA A 50 -8.79 -0.82 -8.03
CA ALA A 50 -9.04 0.60 -7.80
C ALA A 50 -9.83 1.23 -8.96
N GLN A 51 -9.43 0.96 -10.20
CA GLN A 51 -10.12 1.47 -11.40
C GLN A 51 -11.56 0.96 -11.51
N THR A 52 -11.84 -0.31 -11.17
CA THR A 52 -13.23 -0.84 -11.16
C THR A 52 -14.13 -0.15 -10.13
N MET A 53 -13.53 0.49 -9.12
CA MET A 53 -14.23 1.25 -8.09
C MET A 53 -14.33 2.74 -8.44
N GLY A 54 -13.85 3.16 -9.61
CA GLY A 54 -13.79 4.56 -10.01
C GLY A 54 -12.73 5.37 -9.26
N ILE A 55 -11.72 4.71 -8.69
CA ILE A 55 -10.62 5.34 -7.96
C ILE A 55 -9.37 5.30 -8.83
N GLN A 56 -8.67 6.42 -8.95
CA GLN A 56 -7.45 6.52 -9.75
C GLN A 56 -6.24 5.96 -8.98
N PRO A 57 -5.62 4.85 -9.43
CA PRO A 57 -4.37 4.38 -8.85
C PRO A 57 -3.21 5.24 -9.37
N ILE A 58 -2.29 5.62 -8.49
CA ILE A 58 -1.04 6.28 -8.85
C ILE A 58 0.14 5.60 -8.15
N ALA A 59 1.33 5.74 -8.74
CA ALA A 59 2.58 5.50 -8.02
C ALA A 59 2.81 6.60 -6.96
N ASP A 60 3.85 6.44 -6.12
CA ASP A 60 4.24 7.49 -5.17
C ASP A 60 4.57 8.80 -5.94
N PRO A 61 3.81 9.90 -5.73
CA PRO A 61 4.10 11.17 -6.38
C PRO A 61 5.38 11.84 -5.84
N GLU A 62 5.96 11.34 -4.73
CA GLU A 62 7.18 11.86 -4.10
C GLU A 62 8.27 10.77 -3.96
N PRO A 63 8.70 10.10 -5.05
CA PRO A 63 9.49 8.86 -4.99
C PRO A 63 10.86 9.02 -4.33
N LEU A 64 11.44 10.22 -4.33
CA LEU A 64 12.72 10.52 -3.68
C LEU A 64 12.69 10.32 -2.15
N ARG A 65 11.50 10.24 -1.54
CA ARG A 65 11.34 9.93 -0.12
C ARG A 65 11.60 8.46 0.22
N ASN A 66 11.67 7.60 -0.80
CA ASN A 66 11.83 6.15 -0.68
C ASN A 66 10.85 5.54 0.35
N ALA A 67 9.59 6.00 0.36
CA ALA A 67 8.60 5.58 1.34
C ALA A 67 8.36 4.06 1.33
N PHE A 68 8.41 3.45 0.14
CA PHE A 68 8.10 2.03 -0.04
C PHE A 68 9.06 1.07 0.67
N ILE A 69 10.25 1.53 1.07
CA ILE A 69 11.22 0.70 1.81
C ILE A 69 11.31 1.07 3.30
N ARG A 70 10.39 1.92 3.80
CA ARG A 70 10.42 2.49 5.15
C ARG A 70 9.35 1.96 6.10
N SER A 71 8.48 1.04 5.67
CA SER A 71 7.50 0.34 6.52
C SER A 71 7.65 -1.19 6.41
N ASP A 72 6.73 -1.94 7.01
CA ASP A 72 6.90 -3.36 7.29
C ASP A 72 6.98 -4.26 6.05
N GLN A 73 6.34 -3.86 4.95
CA GLN A 73 6.42 -4.55 3.66
C GLN A 73 7.85 -4.86 3.25
N TYR A 74 8.81 -3.96 3.54
CA TYR A 74 10.20 -4.16 3.13
C TYR A 74 10.86 -5.35 3.83
N SER A 75 10.37 -5.74 5.01
CA SER A 75 10.81 -6.96 5.67
C SER A 75 10.44 -8.22 4.86
N PHE A 76 9.27 -8.23 4.24
CA PHE A 76 8.75 -9.31 3.40
C PHE A 76 9.37 -9.29 2.00
N ILE A 77 9.55 -8.10 1.41
CA ILE A 77 10.26 -7.92 0.13
C ILE A 77 11.65 -8.56 0.18
N LYS A 78 12.41 -8.34 1.26
CA LYS A 78 13.74 -8.97 1.47
C LYS A 78 13.70 -10.50 1.62
N LYS A 79 12.51 -11.09 1.73
CA LYS A 79 12.27 -12.53 1.75
C LYS A 79 11.64 -13.04 0.44
N GLY A 80 11.61 -12.18 -0.58
CA GLY A 80 11.12 -12.50 -1.91
C GLY A 80 9.60 -12.42 -2.07
N VAL A 81 8.88 -11.95 -1.06
CA VAL A 81 7.42 -11.84 -1.07
C VAL A 81 7.00 -10.55 -1.79
N PRO A 82 6.23 -10.61 -2.90
CA PRO A 82 5.67 -9.43 -3.56
C PRO A 82 4.81 -8.63 -2.59
N ALA A 83 4.95 -7.30 -2.61
CA ALA A 83 4.27 -6.44 -1.66
C ALA A 83 3.70 -5.18 -2.30
N VAL A 84 2.65 -4.64 -1.69
CA VAL A 84 2.14 -3.29 -1.94
C VAL A 84 1.88 -2.58 -0.61
N LYS A 85 2.08 -1.26 -0.57
CA LYS A 85 1.54 -0.39 0.49
C LYS A 85 0.56 0.57 -0.15
N VAL A 86 -0.66 0.64 0.37
CA VAL A 86 -1.72 1.44 -0.24
C VAL A 86 -2.18 2.51 0.73
N ASP A 87 -2.21 3.76 0.29
CA ASP A 87 -2.70 4.89 1.07
C ASP A 87 -3.71 5.69 0.25
N VAL A 88 -4.55 6.49 0.92
CA VAL A 88 -5.27 7.57 0.25
C VAL A 88 -4.24 8.55 -0.31
N GLY A 89 -4.38 8.89 -1.59
CA GLY A 89 -3.46 9.75 -2.32
C GLY A 89 -4.04 11.12 -2.67
N PHE A 90 -3.21 11.93 -3.30
CA PHE A 90 -3.51 13.26 -3.82
C PHE A 90 -2.70 13.49 -5.11
N GLU A 91 -3.12 14.43 -5.96
CA GLU A 91 -2.26 14.91 -7.05
C GLU A 91 -1.36 16.06 -6.56
N LEU A 92 -0.19 16.23 -7.17
CA LEU A 92 0.71 17.34 -6.85
C LEU A 92 0.06 18.68 -7.23
N GLY A 93 0.22 19.69 -6.37
CA GLY A 93 -0.33 21.03 -6.55
C GLY A 93 -1.79 21.19 -6.10
N THR A 94 -2.42 20.15 -5.56
CA THR A 94 -3.83 20.19 -5.11
C THR A 94 -3.99 20.69 -3.67
N PRO A 95 -5.17 21.21 -3.29
CA PRO A 95 -5.50 21.49 -1.88
C PRO A 95 -5.36 20.27 -0.99
N GLU A 96 -5.68 19.07 -1.49
CA GLU A 96 -5.52 17.80 -0.79
C GLU A 96 -4.06 17.56 -0.40
N GLN A 97 -3.08 17.82 -1.30
CA GLN A 97 -1.66 17.74 -0.93
C GLN A 97 -1.34 18.59 0.30
N LYS A 98 -1.89 19.80 0.41
CA LYS A 98 -1.69 20.68 1.56
C LYS A 98 -2.30 20.07 2.84
N ILE A 99 -3.49 19.48 2.76
CA ILE A 99 -4.15 18.80 3.89
C ILE A 99 -3.26 17.67 4.44
N PHE A 100 -2.71 16.83 3.56
CA PHE A 100 -1.79 15.75 3.95
C PHE A 100 -0.51 16.31 4.57
N LYS A 101 0.10 17.32 3.96
CA LYS A 101 1.31 17.97 4.49
C LYS A 101 1.07 18.57 5.87
N ASP A 102 -0.05 19.25 6.06
CA ASP A 102 -0.40 19.88 7.34
C ASP A 102 -0.63 18.81 8.43
N TRP A 103 -1.30 17.70 8.10
CA TRP A 103 -1.46 16.57 9.03
C TRP A 103 -0.11 15.95 9.41
N LEU A 104 0.73 15.64 8.41
CA LEU A 104 2.07 15.07 8.64
C LEU A 104 3.00 15.98 9.45
N THR A 105 2.81 17.30 9.37
CA THR A 105 3.65 18.27 10.09
C THR A 105 3.20 18.46 11.53
N ASN A 106 1.89 18.51 11.77
CA ASN A 106 1.33 18.99 13.04
C ASN A 106 0.70 17.87 13.92
N ARG A 107 0.42 16.71 13.34
CA ARG A 107 -0.27 15.60 14.03
C ARG A 107 0.55 14.33 14.09
N TYR A 108 1.21 13.94 13.00
CA TYR A 108 1.98 12.70 12.97
C TYR A 108 3.00 12.62 14.11
N HIS A 109 2.99 11.51 14.87
CA HIS A 109 3.84 11.30 16.05
C HIS A 109 3.71 12.37 17.15
N ALA A 110 2.56 13.06 17.22
CA ALA A 110 2.25 14.01 18.29
C ALA A 110 1.05 13.53 19.11
N PRO A 111 0.82 14.06 20.33
CA PRO A 111 -0.38 13.74 21.12
C PRO A 111 -1.71 14.04 20.41
N SER A 112 -1.69 14.87 19.37
CA SER A 112 -2.82 15.19 18.51
C SER A 112 -3.12 14.15 17.42
N ASP A 113 -2.29 13.09 17.30
CA ASP A 113 -2.63 11.86 16.57
C ASP A 113 -3.52 10.96 17.45
N ASP A 114 -4.70 11.48 17.76
CA ASP A 114 -5.68 10.83 18.62
C ASP A 114 -6.97 10.52 17.85
N VAL A 115 -7.99 10.05 18.56
CA VAL A 115 -9.30 9.70 17.98
C VAL A 115 -10.12 10.92 17.53
N ASN A 116 -9.70 12.15 17.86
CA ASN A 116 -10.38 13.39 17.47
C ASN A 116 -9.85 13.96 16.15
N GLN A 117 -8.93 13.25 15.48
CA GLN A 117 -8.41 13.64 14.19
C GLN A 117 -9.47 13.54 13.08
N PRO A 118 -9.34 14.29 11.96
CA PRO A 118 -10.28 14.20 10.87
C PRO A 118 -10.29 12.79 10.27
N VAL A 119 -11.47 12.23 10.06
CA VAL A 119 -11.66 10.96 9.33
C VAL A 119 -12.87 11.12 8.41
N ASN A 120 -12.64 10.99 7.10
CA ASN A 120 -13.70 10.85 6.12
C ASN A 120 -14.17 9.39 6.12
N LEU A 121 -15.29 9.12 6.78
CA LEU A 121 -15.83 7.75 6.94
C LEU A 121 -16.17 7.08 5.61
N GLN A 122 -16.61 7.85 4.61
CA GLN A 122 -16.92 7.30 3.28
C GLN A 122 -15.63 6.89 2.55
N ALA A 123 -14.58 7.70 2.65
CA ALA A 123 -13.26 7.35 2.12
C ALA A 123 -12.69 6.11 2.83
N ALA A 124 -12.80 6.03 4.15
CA ALA A 124 -12.40 4.88 4.93
C ALA A 124 -13.13 3.60 4.50
N ALA A 125 -14.47 3.64 4.42
CA ALA A 125 -15.27 2.50 3.98
C ALA A 125 -14.91 2.05 2.55
N SER A 126 -14.64 3.00 1.65
CA SER A 126 -14.28 2.69 0.26
C SER A 126 -12.86 2.10 0.16
N TYR A 127 -11.92 2.58 0.99
CA TYR A 127 -10.57 2.02 1.11
C TYR A 127 -10.62 0.58 1.67
N GLU A 128 -11.42 0.33 2.70
CA GLU A 128 -11.59 -1.01 3.27
C GLU A 128 -12.19 -1.98 2.24
N GLU A 129 -13.17 -1.54 1.44
CA GLU A 129 -13.73 -2.36 0.36
C GLU A 129 -12.68 -2.68 -0.72
N PHE A 130 -11.80 -1.72 -1.05
CA PHE A 130 -10.67 -1.95 -1.94
C PHE A 130 -9.72 -3.00 -1.37
N THR A 131 -9.32 -2.85 -0.11
CA THR A 131 -8.40 -3.77 0.58
C THR A 131 -9.00 -5.17 0.66
N ARG A 132 -10.29 -5.30 1.01
CA ARG A 132 -11.03 -6.57 1.02
C ARG A 132 -11.01 -7.24 -0.35
N ARG A 133 -11.26 -6.50 -1.44
CA ARG A 133 -11.22 -7.04 -2.82
C ARG A 133 -9.84 -7.53 -3.18
N LEU A 134 -8.79 -6.77 -2.86
CA LEU A 134 -7.41 -7.16 -3.15
C LEU A 134 -7.00 -8.42 -2.38
N LEU A 135 -7.36 -8.51 -1.10
CA LEU A 135 -7.09 -9.69 -0.28
C LEU A 135 -7.82 -10.93 -0.82
N LEU A 136 -9.10 -10.78 -1.20
CA LEU A 136 -9.87 -11.89 -1.78
C LEU A 136 -9.37 -12.31 -3.15
N ASP A 137 -9.02 -11.37 -4.03
CA ASP A 137 -8.40 -11.68 -5.33
C ASP A 137 -7.09 -12.44 -5.13
N THR A 138 -6.22 -11.93 -4.27
CA THR A 138 -4.89 -12.50 -4.02
C THR A 138 -4.98 -13.89 -3.39
N ALA A 139 -5.89 -14.09 -2.44
CA ALA A 139 -6.06 -15.37 -1.74
C ALA A 139 -6.74 -16.44 -2.60
N ASN A 140 -7.68 -16.06 -3.46
CA ASN A 140 -8.49 -17.01 -4.24
C ASN A 140 -8.01 -17.23 -5.67
N THR A 141 -7.06 -16.44 -6.18
CA THR A 141 -6.46 -16.67 -7.49
C THR A 141 -5.45 -17.82 -7.42
N PRO A 142 -5.57 -18.88 -8.24
CA PRO A 142 -4.63 -20.00 -8.22
C PRO A 142 -3.18 -19.59 -8.52
N ALA A 143 -2.99 -18.61 -9.41
CA ALA A 143 -1.69 -18.03 -9.72
C ALA A 143 -1.27 -17.06 -8.61
N ARG A 144 -0.18 -17.42 -7.91
CA ARG A 144 0.47 -16.56 -6.91
C ARG A 144 1.03 -15.30 -7.56
N PRO A 145 1.07 -14.17 -6.82
CA PRO A 145 1.73 -12.98 -7.31
C PRO A 145 3.22 -13.20 -7.62
N ARG A 146 3.71 -12.48 -8.62
CA ARG A 146 5.09 -12.56 -9.11
C ARG A 146 5.67 -11.17 -9.36
N TRP A 147 6.94 -11.02 -9.05
CA TRP A 147 7.74 -9.86 -9.47
C TRP A 147 7.74 -9.71 -10.98
N LYS A 148 7.70 -8.47 -11.45
CA LYS A 148 7.93 -8.19 -12.87
C LYS A 148 9.41 -8.43 -13.23
N PRO A 149 9.73 -8.76 -14.49
CA PRO A 149 11.10 -9.05 -14.91
C PRO A 149 12.09 -7.91 -14.65
N ASP A 150 11.62 -6.67 -14.77
CA ASP A 150 12.35 -5.40 -14.63
C ASP A 150 12.31 -4.82 -13.21
N SER A 151 11.56 -5.42 -12.28
CA SER A 151 11.51 -4.99 -10.89
C SER A 151 12.88 -5.07 -10.22
N PHE A 152 13.28 -3.98 -9.54
CA PHE A 152 14.48 -3.98 -8.71
C PHE A 152 14.41 -5.07 -7.63
N PHE A 153 13.24 -5.26 -7.03
CA PHE A 153 13.04 -6.16 -5.90
C PHE A 153 13.02 -7.65 -6.29
N ARG A 154 12.91 -7.97 -7.59
CA ARG A 154 13.03 -9.35 -8.10
C ARG A 154 14.30 -10.06 -7.61
N ARG A 155 15.38 -9.33 -7.34
CA ARG A 155 16.64 -9.89 -6.78
C ARG A 155 16.49 -10.63 -5.45
N TYR A 156 15.40 -10.39 -4.72
CA TYR A 156 15.11 -11.06 -3.44
C TYR A 156 14.24 -12.30 -3.62
N ALA A 157 13.70 -12.55 -4.82
CA ALA A 157 12.97 -13.77 -5.12
C ALA A 157 13.93 -14.96 -5.01
N ALA A 158 13.50 -16.01 -4.30
CA ALA A 158 14.16 -17.31 -4.42
C ALA A 158 13.68 -17.98 -5.71
N ASP A 159 14.59 -18.66 -6.41
CA ASP A 159 14.26 -19.51 -7.56
C ASP A 159 13.27 -20.64 -7.21
#